data_AF-A0A7L0EYK9-F1
#
_entry.id   AF-A0A7L0EYK9-F1
#
_cell.length_a   1.000
_cell.length_b   1.000
_cell.length_c   1.000
_cell.angle_alpha   90.00
_cell.angle_beta   90.00
_cell.angle_gamma   90.00
#
_symmetry.space_group_name_H-M   'P 1'
#
loop_
_entity.id
_entity.type
_entity.pdbx_description
1 polymer ?
#
loop_
_entity_poly.entity_id
_entity_poly.type
_entity_poly.pdbx_seq_one_letter_code
_entity_poly.pdbx_strand_id
1 'polypeptide(L)'
;LDLSNCSLRTPPPGLAQAAAVAILDLTENPLTTLPDSSLLGFTNLQLLAVPLALECPGGSSAWETVTLSGSSRLCQGQRNTCNGSAELGTAGTRGGCGAGTGLAPVTPPLSALPAWPCPENSACAPDGPGLVQCLCEGPFHGYKCLRE
;
A
#
# COMPACT_ATOMS: atom_id res chain seq x y z
N LEU A 1 -1.58 -3.09 -18.84
CA LEU A 1 -0.93 -1.89 -19.40
C LEU A 1 0.53 -2.23 -19.58
N ASP A 2 0.95 -2.34 -20.83
CA ASP A 2 2.33 -2.64 -21.18
C ASP A 2 3.02 -1.33 -21.56
N LEU A 3 4.05 -0.98 -20.82
CA LEU A 3 4.92 0.18 -21.05
C LEU A 3 6.38 -0.28 -21.17
N SER A 4 6.61 -1.54 -21.54
CA SER A 4 7.95 -2.09 -21.73
C SER A 4 8.68 -1.39 -22.87
N ASN A 5 10.00 -1.24 -22.73
CA ASN A 5 10.89 -0.68 -23.76
C ASN A 5 10.44 0.68 -24.35
N CYS A 6 9.89 1.55 -23.50
CA CYS A 6 9.42 2.89 -23.86
C CYS A 6 10.48 3.97 -23.61
N SER A 7 11.72 3.59 -23.30
CA SER A 7 12.82 4.51 -22.92
C SER A 7 12.49 5.44 -21.74
N LEU A 8 11.60 5.02 -20.84
CA LEU A 8 11.16 5.79 -19.68
C LEU A 8 12.27 5.86 -18.62
N ARG A 9 12.65 7.08 -18.23
CA ARG A 9 13.59 7.32 -17.11
C ARG A 9 12.88 7.54 -15.78
N THR A 10 11.63 7.96 -15.84
CA THR A 10 10.73 8.18 -14.71
C THR A 10 9.33 7.69 -15.09
N PRO A 11 8.47 7.38 -14.11
CA PRO A 11 7.05 7.10 -14.36
C PRO A 11 6.38 8.24 -15.13
N PRO A 12 5.49 7.95 -16.11
CA PRO A 12 4.86 8.99 -16.90
C PRO A 12 3.91 9.84 -16.04
N PRO A 13 3.85 11.17 -16.29
CA PRO A 13 2.87 12.02 -15.62
C PRO A 13 1.46 11.53 -15.97
N GLY A 14 0.64 11.32 -14.94
CA GLY A 14 -0.73 10.79 -15.12
C GLY A 14 -0.85 9.26 -15.06
N LEU A 15 0.21 8.52 -14.75
CA LEU A 15 0.13 7.05 -14.56
C LEU A 15 -1.01 6.63 -13.62
N ALA A 16 -1.27 7.41 -12.56
CA ALA A 16 -2.38 7.20 -11.62
C ALA A 16 -3.78 7.13 -12.27
N GLN A 17 -3.96 7.69 -13.47
CA GLN A 17 -5.22 7.56 -14.22
C GLN A 17 -5.50 6.12 -14.65
N ALA A 18 -4.44 5.30 -14.75
CA ALA A 18 -4.53 3.88 -15.04
C ALA A 18 -4.60 3.00 -13.77
N ALA A 19 -4.94 3.56 -12.61
CA ALA A 19 -5.02 2.87 -11.31
C ALA A 19 -5.91 1.60 -11.31
N ALA A 20 -6.86 1.49 -12.24
CA ALA A 20 -7.73 0.32 -12.39
C ALA A 20 -7.04 -0.90 -13.06
N VAL A 21 -5.80 -0.75 -13.52
CA VAL A 21 -5.09 -1.81 -14.24
C VAL A 21 -4.64 -2.93 -13.28
N ALA A 22 -4.83 -4.17 -13.72
CA ALA A 22 -4.38 -5.36 -12.99
C ALA A 22 -2.95 -5.81 -13.31
N ILE A 23 -2.45 -5.51 -14.52
CA ILE A 23 -1.11 -5.92 -14.97
C ILE A 23 -0.39 -4.69 -15.49
N LEU A 24 0.75 -4.33 -14.90
CA LEU A 24 1.59 -3.23 -15.33
C LEU A 24 3.01 -3.73 -15.61
N ASP A 25 3.47 -3.53 -16.85
CA ASP A 25 4.83 -3.88 -17.26
C ASP A 25 5.66 -2.62 -17.54
N LEU A 26 6.73 -2.43 -16.78
CA LEU A 26 7.69 -1.33 -16.90
C LEU A 26 9.09 -1.84 -17.28
N THR A 27 9.22 -3.10 -17.66
CA THR A 27 10.51 -3.73 -17.98
C THR A 27 11.17 -3.10 -19.21
N GLU A 28 12.46 -3.39 -19.42
CA GLU A 28 13.23 -2.83 -20.54
C GLU A 28 13.27 -1.28 -20.60
N ASN A 29 12.94 -0.60 -19.50
CA ASN A 29 13.10 0.84 -19.39
C ASN A 29 14.31 1.17 -18.51
N PRO A 30 15.04 2.27 -18.80
CA PRO A 30 16.13 2.77 -17.98
C PRO A 30 15.64 3.46 -16.69
N LEU A 31 14.64 2.88 -16.01
CA LEU A 31 14.12 3.36 -14.74
C LEU A 31 15.11 3.06 -13.62
N THR A 32 15.56 4.09 -12.92
CA THR A 32 16.47 3.96 -11.77
C THR A 32 15.78 4.17 -10.43
N THR A 33 14.60 4.80 -10.44
CA THR A 33 13.77 4.99 -9.25
C THR A 33 12.29 4.84 -9.60
N LEU A 34 11.51 4.31 -8.66
CA LEU A 34 10.05 4.24 -8.75
C LEU A 34 9.47 4.67 -7.39
N PRO A 35 9.12 5.95 -7.21
CA PRO A 35 8.60 6.42 -5.93
C PRO A 35 7.19 5.88 -5.69
N ASP A 36 6.89 5.52 -4.44
CA ASP A 36 5.61 4.92 -4.04
C ASP A 36 4.40 5.79 -4.45
N SER A 37 4.59 7.12 -4.45
CA SER A 37 3.57 8.08 -4.89
C SER A 37 3.14 7.93 -6.35
N SER A 38 3.96 7.32 -7.22
CA SER A 38 3.61 7.10 -8.64
C SER A 38 2.53 6.04 -8.83
N LEU A 39 2.35 5.19 -7.81
CA LEU A 39 1.38 4.09 -7.82
C LEU A 39 0.24 4.33 -6.82
N LEU A 40 0.01 5.58 -6.42
CA LEU A 40 -1.18 5.95 -5.67
C LEU A 40 -2.44 5.54 -6.44
N GLY A 41 -3.37 4.93 -5.71
CA GLY A 41 -4.64 4.43 -6.23
C GLY A 41 -4.56 3.07 -6.94
N PHE A 42 -3.37 2.53 -7.24
CA PHE A 42 -3.22 1.20 -7.85
C PHE A 42 -3.53 0.10 -6.83
N THR A 43 -4.79 -0.11 -6.55
CA THR A 43 -5.29 -1.08 -5.55
C THR A 43 -5.62 -2.44 -6.14
N ASN A 44 -5.62 -2.56 -7.47
CA ASN A 44 -6.02 -3.76 -8.20
C ASN A 44 -4.84 -4.46 -8.90
N LEU A 45 -3.58 -4.08 -8.64
CA LEU A 45 -2.43 -4.70 -9.31
C LEU A 45 -2.26 -6.15 -8.88
N GLN A 46 -2.41 -7.06 -9.83
CA GLN A 46 -2.12 -8.47 -9.67
C GLN A 46 -0.67 -8.78 -10.06
N LEU A 47 -0.13 -8.05 -11.04
CA LEU A 47 1.23 -8.21 -11.52
C LEU A 47 1.85 -6.85 -11.84
N LEU A 48 3.00 -6.58 -11.24
CA LEU A 48 3.87 -5.46 -11.59
C LEU A 48 5.24 -6.01 -11.98
N ALA A 49 5.66 -5.77 -13.22
CA ALA A 49 7.00 -6.13 -13.69
C ALA A 49 7.86 -4.86 -13.77
N VAL A 50 9.01 -4.86 -13.09
CA VAL A 50 9.96 -3.75 -13.06
C VAL A 50 11.36 -4.24 -13.45
N PRO A 51 12.25 -3.36 -13.94
CA PRO A 51 13.66 -3.68 -14.14
C PRO A 51 14.31 -4.25 -12.87
N LEU A 52 15.25 -5.19 -13.01
CA LEU A 52 15.90 -5.88 -11.87
C LEU A 52 16.57 -4.93 -10.86
N ALA A 53 17.05 -3.78 -11.34
CA ALA A 53 17.68 -2.75 -10.52
C ALA A 53 16.72 -2.06 -9.53
N LEU A 54 15.40 -2.23 -9.72
CA LEU A 54 14.37 -1.68 -8.86
C LEU A 54 13.79 -2.75 -7.93
N GLU A 55 13.51 -2.34 -6.70
CA GLU A 55 12.68 -3.09 -5.77
C GLU A 55 11.19 -2.95 -6.10
N CYS A 56 10.41 -3.91 -5.62
CA CYS A 56 8.96 -3.80 -5.65
C CYS A 56 8.51 -2.65 -4.71
N PRO A 57 7.62 -1.75 -5.16
CA PRO A 57 7.09 -0.66 -4.36
C PRO A 57 6.31 -1.20 -3.17
N GLY A 58 6.39 -0.52 -2.03
CA GLY A 58 5.86 -1.02 -0.75
C GLY A 58 6.65 -2.19 -0.13
N GLY A 59 7.78 -2.60 -0.74
CA GLY A 59 8.64 -3.67 -0.24
C GLY A 59 8.02 -5.07 -0.36
N SER A 60 8.65 -6.06 0.28
CA SER A 60 8.21 -7.46 0.22
C SER A 60 6.92 -7.76 0.99
N SER A 61 6.44 -6.84 1.83
CA SER A 61 5.17 -6.97 2.56
C SER A 61 3.96 -6.58 1.71
N ALA A 62 4.16 -5.79 0.65
CA ALA A 62 3.10 -5.33 -0.25
C ALA A 62 2.68 -6.37 -1.30
N TRP A 63 3.42 -7.48 -1.43
CA TRP A 63 3.23 -8.48 -2.48
C TRP A 63 3.23 -9.89 -1.89
N GLU A 64 2.40 -10.77 -2.43
CA GLU A 64 2.35 -12.19 -2.06
C GLU A 64 3.61 -12.92 -2.50
N THR A 65 4.07 -12.61 -3.71
CA THR A 65 5.23 -13.29 -4.29
C THR A 65 6.06 -12.29 -5.08
N VAL A 66 7.37 -12.28 -4.83
CA VAL A 66 8.34 -11.52 -5.62
C VAL A 66 9.28 -12.51 -6.27
N THR A 67 9.29 -12.57 -7.60
CA THR A 67 10.18 -13.43 -8.38
C THR A 67 11.15 -12.61 -9.21
N LEU A 68 12.31 -13.19 -9.49
CA LEU A 68 13.29 -12.65 -10.42
C LEU A 68 13.18 -13.45 -11.72
N SER A 69 12.97 -12.77 -12.85
CA SER A 69 12.91 -13.38 -14.17
C SER A 69 13.90 -12.67 -15.08
N GLY A 70 15.03 -13.32 -15.37
CA GLY A 70 16.09 -12.75 -16.19
C GLY A 70 16.57 -11.40 -15.65
N SER A 71 16.30 -10.32 -16.38
CA SER A 71 16.63 -8.92 -16.06
C SER A 71 15.48 -8.12 -15.45
N SER A 72 14.42 -8.79 -15.00
CA SER A 72 13.21 -8.18 -14.48
C SER A 72 12.83 -8.77 -13.13
N ARG A 73 12.18 -7.97 -12.30
CA ARG A 73 11.57 -8.36 -11.04
C ARG A 73 10.05 -8.32 -11.21
N LEU A 74 9.39 -9.41 -10.84
CA LEU A 74 7.94 -9.54 -10.93
C LEU A 74 7.37 -9.55 -9.51
N CYS A 75 6.53 -8.57 -9.23
CA CYS A 75 5.80 -8.41 -7.99
C CYS A 75 4.36 -8.88 -8.23
N GLN A 76 3.95 -9.96 -7.58
CA GLN A 76 2.69 -10.65 -7.82
C GLN A 76 1.81 -10.68 -6.58
N GLY A 77 0.50 -10.54 -6.80
CA GLY A 77 -0.52 -10.58 -5.77
C GLY A 77 -0.36 -9.44 -4.77
N GLN A 78 -0.75 -8.22 -5.14
CA GLN A 78 -0.74 -7.10 -4.21
C GLN A 78 -1.55 -7.45 -2.95
N ARG A 79 -0.91 -7.35 -1.80
CA ARG A 79 -1.55 -7.60 -0.50
C ARG A 79 -2.27 -6.36 -0.03
N ASN A 80 -3.44 -6.57 0.57
CA ASN A 80 -4.14 -5.50 1.27
C ASN A 80 -3.48 -5.28 2.64
N THR A 81 -2.74 -4.19 2.77
CA THR A 81 -2.07 -3.79 4.01
C THR A 81 -3.05 -3.50 5.16
N CYS A 82 -4.32 -3.20 4.86
CA CYS A 82 -5.37 -3.06 5.88
C CYS A 82 -5.77 -4.41 6.50
N ASN A 83 -5.51 -5.54 5.84
CA ASN A 83 -5.95 -6.87 6.30
C ASN A 83 -4.92 -7.58 7.19
N GLY A 84 -3.86 -6.88 7.60
CA GLY A 84 -2.82 -7.41 8.51
C GLY A 84 -3.30 -7.68 9.95
N SER A 85 -4.59 -7.48 10.24
CA SER A 85 -5.22 -7.66 11.56
C SER A 85 -6.04 -8.95 11.72
N ALA A 86 -5.93 -9.91 10.79
CA ALA A 86 -6.75 -11.12 10.77
C ALA A 86 -6.18 -12.29 11.62
N GLU A 87 -5.72 -12.03 12.84
CA GLU A 87 -5.57 -13.10 13.85
C GLU A 87 -5.65 -12.53 15.28
N LEU A 88 -6.84 -12.09 15.69
CA LEU A 88 -7.50 -12.45 16.97
C LEU A 88 -8.80 -11.64 17.12
N GLY A 89 -9.85 -12.04 16.40
CA GLY A 89 -11.18 -11.45 16.51
C GLY A 89 -12.18 -12.43 17.10
N THR A 90 -12.28 -12.51 18.44
CA THR A 90 -13.56 -12.89 19.05
C THR A 90 -14.32 -11.62 19.39
N ALA A 91 -15.38 -11.41 18.60
CA ALA A 91 -16.62 -10.71 18.92
C ALA A 91 -16.54 -9.33 19.61
N GLY A 92 -16.76 -8.29 18.80
CA GLY A 92 -17.61 -7.18 19.22
C GLY A 92 -16.94 -5.98 19.87
N THR A 93 -15.97 -5.34 19.20
CA THR A 93 -15.70 -3.91 19.37
C THR A 93 -15.04 -3.34 18.12
N ARG A 94 -15.40 -2.09 17.81
CA ARG A 94 -14.73 -1.14 16.91
C ARG A 94 -13.22 -1.42 16.77
N GLY A 95 -12.77 -1.43 15.51
CA GLY A 95 -11.47 -1.92 15.05
C GLY A 95 -10.25 -1.57 15.92
N GLY A 96 -9.46 -2.61 16.19
CA GLY A 96 -8.12 -2.54 16.75
C GLY A 96 -7.55 -3.95 16.88
N CYS A 97 -6.34 -4.17 16.38
CA CYS A 97 -5.57 -5.38 16.69
C CYS A 97 -4.83 -5.18 18.03
N GLY A 98 -5.03 -6.13 18.96
CA GLY A 98 -4.83 -6.00 20.42
C GLY A 98 -3.37 -6.00 20.92
N ALA A 99 -3.06 -6.16 22.21
CA ALA A 99 -3.84 -6.40 23.42
C ALA A 99 -2.98 -5.95 24.64
N GLY A 100 -3.60 -5.60 25.76
CA GLY A 100 -2.86 -5.34 27.00
C GLY A 100 -3.65 -4.58 28.06
N THR A 101 -4.35 -5.33 28.90
CA THR A 101 -4.87 -4.87 30.19
C THR A 101 -3.75 -4.30 31.05
N GLY A 102 -3.92 -3.11 31.61
CA GLY A 102 -3.07 -2.65 32.70
C GLY A 102 -2.67 -1.18 32.58
N LEU A 103 -3.23 -0.40 33.49
CA LEU A 103 -2.77 0.92 33.92
C LEU A 103 -1.23 1.04 33.89
N ALA A 104 -0.66 1.87 33.00
CA ALA A 104 0.58 2.63 33.25
C ALA A 104 0.88 3.63 32.11
N PRO A 105 1.43 4.82 32.43
CA PRO A 105 1.83 5.82 31.45
C PRO A 105 3.28 5.60 31.04
N VAL A 106 3.58 5.30 29.78
CA VAL A 106 4.95 5.44 29.26
C VAL A 106 4.92 5.82 27.78
N THR A 107 5.59 6.93 27.48
CA THR A 107 5.97 7.40 26.14
C THR A 107 6.53 6.27 25.28
N PRO A 108 6.09 6.09 24.02
CA PRO A 108 6.68 5.08 23.15
C PRO A 108 8.05 5.52 22.62
N PRO A 109 9.00 4.58 22.42
CA PRO A 109 10.29 4.85 21.78
C PRO A 109 10.11 5.12 20.28
N LEU A 110 10.99 5.95 19.70
CA LEU A 110 10.97 6.39 18.29
C LEU A 110 11.08 5.27 17.23
N SER A 111 11.20 4.01 17.64
CA SER A 111 11.40 2.84 16.76
C SER A 111 10.18 1.91 16.65
N ALA A 112 9.04 2.26 17.27
CA ALA A 112 7.77 1.55 17.12
C ALA A 112 6.65 2.55 16.80
N LEU A 113 6.67 3.12 15.59
CA LEU A 113 5.49 3.81 15.07
C LEU A 113 4.43 2.72 14.82
N PRO A 114 3.31 2.71 15.57
CA PRO A 114 2.23 1.76 15.30
C PRO A 114 1.69 2.03 13.91
N ALA A 115 1.27 0.97 13.22
CA ALA A 115 0.41 1.08 12.05
C ALA A 115 -0.65 2.14 12.33
N TRP A 116 -0.68 3.23 11.55
CA TRP A 116 -1.50 4.40 11.84
C TRP A 116 -2.94 3.98 12.13
N PRO A 117 -3.42 4.11 13.39
CA PRO A 117 -4.82 3.85 13.65
C PRO A 117 -5.57 5.01 13.01
N CYS A 118 -6.31 4.69 11.95
CA CYS A 118 -7.23 5.63 11.34
C CYS A 118 -8.12 6.29 12.43
N PRO A 119 -8.46 7.59 12.31
CA PRO A 119 -9.26 8.29 13.30
C PRO A 119 -10.63 7.61 13.52
N GLU A 120 -11.28 7.89 14.64
CA GLU A 120 -12.62 7.38 14.89
C GLU A 120 -13.58 7.77 13.73
N ASN A 121 -14.45 6.85 13.32
CA ASN A 121 -15.34 6.99 12.16
C ASN A 121 -14.62 7.03 10.80
N SER A 122 -13.49 6.34 10.69
CA SER A 122 -12.85 6.07 9.41
C SER A 122 -12.46 4.61 9.27
N ALA A 123 -12.46 4.13 8.03
CA ALA A 123 -12.05 2.81 7.65
C ALA A 123 -10.70 2.86 6.93
N CYS A 124 -9.83 1.88 7.21
CA CYS A 124 -8.63 1.67 6.43
C CYS A 124 -9.02 1.21 5.03
N ALA A 125 -8.45 1.86 4.01
CA ALA A 125 -8.55 1.46 2.62
C ALA A 125 -7.15 1.37 2.01
N PRO A 126 -6.89 0.40 1.12
CA PRO A 126 -5.65 0.36 0.36
C PRO A 126 -5.57 1.58 -0.57
N ASP A 127 -4.37 2.09 -0.80
CA ASP A 127 -4.12 3.23 -1.70
C ASP A 127 -2.94 3.01 -2.66
N GLY A 128 -2.55 1.76 -2.87
CA GLY A 128 -1.41 1.38 -3.71
C GLY A 128 -0.59 0.24 -3.08
N PRO A 129 0.48 -0.21 -3.74
CA PRO A 129 1.38 -1.21 -3.19
C PRO A 129 2.05 -0.73 -1.90
N GLY A 130 1.68 -1.33 -0.75
CA GLY A 130 2.19 -0.95 0.57
C GLY A 130 1.69 0.39 1.10
N LEU A 131 0.74 1.03 0.42
CA LEU A 131 0.15 2.30 0.81
C LEU A 131 -1.29 2.09 1.32
N VAL A 132 -1.65 2.84 2.34
CA VAL A 132 -2.98 2.85 2.95
C VAL A 132 -3.47 4.28 3.14
N GLN A 133 -4.77 4.45 3.10
CA GLN A 133 -5.47 5.68 3.41
C GLN A 133 -6.61 5.43 4.39
N CYS A 134 -7.01 6.47 5.13
CA CYS A 134 -8.16 6.43 6.02
C CYS A 134 -9.32 7.18 5.36
N LEU A 135 -10.40 6.47 5.06
CA LEU A 135 -11.61 7.05 4.47
C LEU A 135 -12.65 7.23 5.57
N CYS A 136 -13.19 8.45 5.71
CA CYS A 136 -14.28 8.68 6.66
C CYS A 136 -15.52 7.86 6.28
N GLU A 137 -16.14 7.22 7.26
CA GLU A 137 -17.43 6.55 7.10
C GLU A 137 -18.56 7.59 7.03
N GLY A 138 -19.67 7.30 6.34
CA GLY A 138 -20.92 8.07 6.46
C GLY A 138 -20.80 9.61 6.34
N PRO A 139 -21.56 10.40 7.14
CA PRO A 139 -21.61 11.87 7.06
C PRO A 139 -20.40 12.56 7.72
N PHE A 140 -19.32 11.81 7.97
CA PHE A 140 -18.13 12.34 8.62
C PHE A 140 -17.16 12.87 7.57
N HIS A 141 -16.55 14.03 7.85
CA HIS A 141 -15.69 14.72 6.89
C HIS A 141 -14.43 15.27 7.57
N GLY A 142 -13.45 15.65 6.75
CA GLY A 142 -12.18 16.24 7.17
C GLY A 142 -11.17 15.23 7.73
N TYR A 143 -9.97 15.74 8.05
CA TYR A 143 -8.82 14.94 8.49
C TYR A 143 -9.01 14.21 9.84
N LYS A 144 -10.08 14.53 10.58
CA LYS A 144 -10.47 13.90 11.85
C LYS A 144 -11.78 13.10 11.76
N CYS A 145 -12.43 13.08 10.60
CA CYS A 145 -13.74 12.45 10.41
C CYS A 145 -14.75 12.87 11.50
N LEU A 146 -14.89 14.19 11.68
CA LEU A 146 -15.87 14.77 12.61
C LEU A 146 -17.20 15.01 11.88
N ARG A 147 -18.30 15.03 12.64
CA ARG A 147 -19.59 15.52 12.14
C ARG A 147 -19.50 17.04 12.06
N GLU A 148 -19.77 17.60 10.89
CA GLU A 148 -20.11 19.01 10.72
C GLU A 148 -21.60 19.26 11.01
#